data_AF-A0A6J7R3V4-F1
#
_entry.id   AF-A0A6J7R3V4-F1
#
_cell.length_a   1.000
_cell.length_b   1.000
_cell.length_c   1.000
_cell.angle_alpha   90.00
_cell.angle_beta   90.00
_cell.angle_gamma   90.00
#
_symmetry.space_group_name_H-M   'P 1'
#
loop_
_entity.id
_entity.type
_entity.pdbx_description
1 polymer ?
#
loop_
_entity_poly.entity_id
_entity_poly.type
_entity_poly.pdbx_seq_one_letter_code
_entity_poly.pdbx_strand_id
1 'polypeptide(L)' 'MWWGDREIGWVGSFARHYELGPIALAVVKRNVPVDAQLVVRHGPGGEDGFIEIAAAQEEKVPAT' A
#
# COMPACT_ATOMS: atom_id res chain seq x y z
N MET A 1 -1.07 5.32 -2.20
CA MET A 1 -1.70 4.02 -1.86
C MET A 1 -3.21 4.17 -2.00
N TRP A 2 -3.86 3.21 -2.65
CA TRP A 2 -5.19 3.37 -3.24
C TRP A 2 -6.14 2.27 -2.78
N TRP A 3 -7.42 2.62 -2.60
CA TRP A 3 -8.53 1.69 -2.39
C TRP A 3 -9.63 2.04 -3.40
N GLY A 4 -9.86 1.16 -4.37
CA GLY A 4 -10.57 1.53 -5.59
C GLY A 4 -9.93 2.77 -6.24
N ASP A 5 -10.74 3.77 -6.56
CA ASP A 5 -10.29 5.02 -7.18
C ASP A 5 -9.81 6.09 -6.19
N ARG A 6 -9.80 5.79 -4.88
CA ARG A 6 -9.50 6.76 -3.84
C ARG A 6 -8.07 6.61 -3.32
N GLU A 7 -7.34 7.72 -3.25
CA GLU A 7 -6.08 7.79 -2.53
C GLU A 7 -6.30 7.85 -1.00
N ILE A 8 -5.72 6.88 -0.30
CA ILE A 8 -5.99 6.60 1.12
C ILE A 8 -4.74 6.58 2.01
N GLY A 9 -3.56 6.78 1.44
CA GLY A 9 -2.31 6.76 2.20
C GLY A 9 -1.08 6.82 1.32
N TRP A 10 0.09 6.78 1.94
CA TRP A 10 1.38 6.83 1.26
C TRP A 10 2.36 5.83 1.89
N VAL A 11 3.31 5.36 1.07
CA VAL A 11 4.39 4.47 1.49
C VAL A 11 5.57 5.32 1.94
N GLY A 12 6.10 5.05 3.12
CA GLY A 12 7.29 5.73 3.64
C GLY A 12 8.57 4.98 3.28
N SER A 13 8.87 3.94 4.04
CA SER A 13 10.01 3.07 3.75
C SER A 13 9.56 1.79 3.05
N PHE A 14 10.43 1.25 2.19
CA PHE A 14 10.21 -0.03 1.53
C PHE A 14 11.53 -0.79 1.39
N ALA A 15 11.44 -2.10 1.31
CA ALA A 15 12.57 -3.01 1.18
C ALA A 15 12.17 -4.26 0.39
N ARG A 16 13.19 -5.01 -0.07
CA ARG A 16 12.99 -6.35 -0.63
C ARG A 16 13.21 -7.39 0.48
N HIS A 17 12.15 -8.04 0.91
CA HIS A 17 12.25 -9.22 1.76
C HIS A 17 12.66 -10.42 0.89
N TYR A 18 13.56 -11.26 1.41
CA TYR A 18 14.12 -12.38 0.66
C TYR A 18 13.04 -13.38 0.20
N GLU A 19 12.10 -13.71 1.08
CA GLU A 19 11.04 -14.69 0.80
C GLU A 19 9.73 -14.05 0.30
N LEU A 20 9.22 -13.04 1.01
CA LEU A 20 7.95 -12.38 0.72
C LEU A 20 7.99 -11.43 -0.48
N GLY A 21 9.18 -11.07 -0.97
CA GLY A 21 9.33 -10.07 -2.02
C GLY A 21 9.22 -8.64 -1.47
N PRO A 22 8.67 -7.68 -2.25
CA PRO A 22 8.56 -6.29 -1.82
C PRO A 22 7.70 -6.12 -0.56
N ILE A 23 8.24 -5.45 0.46
CA ILE A 23 7.51 -5.05 1.67
C ILE A 23 7.64 -3.54 1.89
N ALA A 24 6.63 -2.94 2.51
CA ALA A 24 6.59 -1.50 2.74
C ALA A 24 5.94 -1.15 4.08
N LEU A 25 6.45 -0.10 4.71
CA LEU A 25 5.76 0.61 5.78
C LEU A 25 4.97 1.75 5.15
N ALA A 26 3.70 1.85 5.52
CA ALA A 26 2.80 2.86 4.99
C ALA A 26 1.96 3.51 6.09
N VAL A 27 1.58 4.76 5.85
CA VAL A 27 0.56 5.46 6.64
C VAL A 27 -0.75 5.40 5.88
N VAL A 28 -1.80 4.91 6.54
CA VAL A 28 -3.15 4.75 5.99
C VAL A 28 -4.14 5.58 6.77
N LYS A 29 -5.13 6.18 6.10
CA LYS A 29 -6.25 6.85 6.77
C LYS A 29 -6.94 5.86 7.72
N ARG A 30 -7.24 6.30 8.94
CA ARG A 30 -7.82 5.46 10.00
C ARG A 30 -9.19 4.85 9.67
N ASN A 31 -9.93 5.45 8.76
CA ASN A 31 -11.27 5.00 8.40
C ASN A 31 -11.28 3.95 7.28
N VAL A 32 -10.11 3.48 6.83
CA VAL A 32 -10.00 2.41 5.84
C VAL A 32 -10.19 1.07 6.56
N PRO A 33 -11.09 0.19 6.08
CA PRO A 33 -11.21 -1.16 6.64
C PRO A 33 -9.89 -1.93 6.61
N VAL A 34 -9.63 -2.74 7.63
CA VAL A 34 -8.38 -3.52 7.77
C VAL A 34 -8.24 -4.61 6.70
N ASP A 35 -9.37 -5.07 6.16
CA ASP A 35 -9.48 -6.06 5.09
C ASP A 35 -9.60 -5.42 3.69
N ALA A 36 -9.51 -4.09 3.59
CA ALA A 36 -9.59 -3.39 2.32
C ALA A 36 -8.47 -3.86 1.38
N GLN A 37 -8.85 -4.19 0.14
CA GLN A 37 -7.91 -4.49 -0.92
C GLN A 37 -7.20 -3.20 -1.35
N LEU A 38 -5.90 -3.12 -1.10
CA LEU A 38 -5.10 -1.94 -1.38
C LEU A 38 -4.16 -2.15 -2.57
N VAL A 39 -3.87 -1.06 -3.26
CA VAL A 39 -2.89 -1.02 -4.35
C VAL A 39 -1.87 0.09 -4.11
N VAL A 40 -0.60 -0.24 -4.30
CA VAL A 40 0.49 0.73 -4.38
C VAL A 40 0.83 0.93 -5.86
N ARG A 41 0.78 2.18 -6.30
CA ARG A 41 1.28 2.57 -7.62
C ARG A 41 2.75 2.94 -7.49
N HIS A 42 3.60 2.28 -8.27
CA HIS A 42 5.03 2.50 -8.32
C HIS A 42 5.48 2.81 -9.74
N GLY A 43 6.47 3.69 -9.88
CA GLY A 43 7.00 4.11 -11.18
C GLY A 43 6.80 5.59 -11.46
N PRO A 44 7.28 6.05 -12.64
CA PRO A 44 7.32 7.47 -12.99
C PRO A 44 5.92 8.09 -13.17
N GLY A 45 4.90 7.29 -13.48
CA GLY A 45 3.56 7.80 -13.78
C GLY A 45 3.49 8.48 -15.16
N GLY A 46 2.40 9.18 -15.43
CA GLY A 46 2.23 9.89 -16.70
C GLY A 46 2.10 8.95 -17.88
N GLU A 47 2.81 9.24 -18.98
CA GLU A 47 2.78 8.46 -20.22
C GLU A 47 3.30 7.03 -20.07
N ASP A 48 4.29 6.84 -19.18
CA ASP A 48 4.90 5.55 -18.87
C ASP A 48 4.02 4.68 -17.95
N GLY A 49 2.97 5.27 -17.37
CA GLY A 49 2.03 4.60 -16.49
C GLY A 49 2.62 4.23 -15.12
N PHE A 50 1.82 3.50 -14.35
CA PHE A 50 2.21 2.97 -13.05
C PHE A 50 2.19 1.45 -13.07
N ILE A 51 3.10 0.85 -12.31
CA ILE A 51 3.02 -0.54 -11.90
C ILE A 51 2.11 -0.60 -10.67
N GLU A 52 1.05 -1.39 -10.75
CA GLU A 52 0.15 -1.65 -9.63
C GLU A 52 0.65 -2.87 -8.84
N ILE A 53 1.01 -2.62 -7.59
CA ILE A 53 1.47 -3.63 -6.64
C ILE A 53 0.33 -3.87 -5.65
N ALA A 54 -0.20 -5.09 -5.62
CA ALA A 54 -1.18 -5.49 -4.61
C ALA A 54 -0.57 -5.39 -3.22
N ALA A 55 -1.32 -4.82 -2.28
CA ALA A 55 -0.89 -4.62 -0.90
C ALA A 55 -1.98 -5.10 0.07
N ALA A 56 -1.57 -5.91 1.05
CA ALA A 56 -2.39 -6.28 2.19
C ALA A 56 -1.93 -5.49 3.43
N GLN A 57 -2.86 -5.25 4.36
CA GLN A 57 -2.53 -4.69 5.65
C GLN A 57 -2.25 -5.84 6.64
N GLU A 58 -1.12 -5.76 7.36
CA GLU A 58 -0.90 -6.56 8.56
C GLU A 58 -1.13 -5.65 9.78
N GLU A 59 -2.26 -5.86 10.46
CA GLU A 59 -2.53 -5.18 11.72
C GLU A 59 -1.65 -5.76 12.82
N LYS A 60 -0.68 -4.98 13.29
CA LYS A 60 0.17 -5.37 14.43
C LYS A 60 -0.50 -5.10 15.79
N VAL A 61 -1.46 -4.17 15.86
CA VAL A 61 -2.17 -3.81 17.10
C VAL A 61 -3.59 -3.36 16.76
N PRO A 62 -4.64 -3.91 17.40
CA PRO A 62 -6.02 -3.51 17.16
C PRO A 62 -6.31 -2.08 17.58
N ALA A 63 -7.05 -1.39 16.71
CA ALA A 63 -7.64 -0.10 17.06
C ALA A 63 -8.73 -0.33 18.12
N THR A 64 -8.55 0.29 19.29
CA THR A 64 -9.51 0.29 20.41
C THR A 64 -10.72 1.17 20.09
#